data_AF-A0ABD5XWM0-F1
#
_entry.id   AF-A0ABD5XWM0-F1
#
_cell.length_a   1.000
_cell.length_b   1.000
_cell.length_c   1.000
_cell.angle_alpha   90.00
_cell.angle_beta   90.00
_cell.angle_gamma   90.00
#
_symmetry.space_group_name_H-M   'P 1'
#
loop_
_entity.id
_entity.type
_entity.pdbx_description
1 polymer ?
#
loop_
_entity_poly.entity_id
_entity_poly.type
_entity_poly.pdbx_seq_one_letter_code
_entity_poly.pdbx_strand_id
1 'polypeptide(L)' 'MRELLFGPLAEVLGVVFYVVVAGALTVVGALAEQASVHDLTAGQTTLGLWEALFGAVLIYAGLNVAYHVVLPRLRAENAA' A
#
# COMPACT_ATOMS: atom_id res chain seq x y z
N MET A 1 -7.30 34.53 0.52
CA MET A 1 -8.38 33.52 0.74
C MET A 1 -8.18 32.26 -0.10
N ARG A 2 -7.92 32.35 -1.41
CA ARG A 2 -7.64 31.20 -2.28
C ARG A 2 -6.44 30.33 -1.81
N GLU A 3 -5.34 30.94 -1.41
CA GLU A 3 -4.15 30.21 -0.89
C GLU A 3 -4.38 29.46 0.43
N LEU A 4 -5.33 29.92 1.25
CA LEU A 4 -5.74 29.24 2.50
C LEU A 4 -6.63 28.02 2.25
N LEU A 5 -7.29 27.94 1.09
CA LEU A 5 -8.13 26.80 0.71
C LEU A 5 -7.35 25.75 -0.09
N PHE A 6 -6.44 26.18 -0.97
CA PHE A 6 -5.66 25.25 -1.81
C PHE A 6 -4.58 24.49 -1.04
N GLY A 7 -4.02 25.05 0.04
CA GLY A 7 -3.06 24.35 0.90
C GLY A 7 -3.65 23.08 1.54
N PRO A 8 -4.74 23.19 2.31
CA PRO A 8 -5.38 22.04 2.95
C PRO A 8 -5.94 21.02 1.96
N LEU A 9 -6.52 21.47 0.83
CA LEU A 9 -7.03 20.58 -0.22
C LEU A 9 -5.92 19.76 -0.87
N ALA A 10 -4.76 20.37 -1.15
CA ALA A 10 -3.61 19.68 -1.72
C ALA A 10 -3.01 18.67 -0.74
N GLU A 11 -3.01 19.00 0.56
CA GLU A 11 -2.54 18.11 1.61
C GLU A 11 -3.42 16.87 1.77
N VAL A 12 -4.75 17.06 1.86
CA VAL A 12 -5.72 15.96 1.92
C VAL A 12 -5.65 15.08 0.67
N LEU A 13 -5.57 15.67 -0.53
CA LEU A 13 -5.36 14.91 -1.77
C LEU A 13 -4.08 14.08 -1.74
N GLY A 14 -3.00 14.62 -1.17
CA GLY A 14 -1.77 13.91 -0.94
C GLY A 14 -1.96 12.70 -0.03
N VAL A 15 -2.62 12.88 1.12
CA VAL A 15 -2.90 11.78 2.06
C VAL A 15 -3.74 10.68 1.38
N VAL A 16 -4.83 11.05 0.71
CA VAL A 16 -5.71 10.12 -0.01
C VAL A 16 -4.94 9.35 -1.07
N PHE A 17 -4.07 10.01 -1.83
CA PHE A 17 -3.24 9.34 -2.83
C PHE A 17 -2.36 8.25 -2.21
N TYR A 18 -1.65 8.54 -1.12
CA TYR A 18 -0.79 7.54 -0.48
C TYR A 18 -1.57 6.42 0.21
N VAL A 19 -2.78 6.70 0.73
CA VAL A 19 -3.69 5.66 1.23
C VAL A 19 -4.09 4.72 0.10
N VAL A 20 -4.46 5.26 -1.06
CA VAL A 20 -4.81 4.46 -2.25
C VAL A 20 -3.63 3.63 -2.71
N VAL A 21 -2.43 4.21 -2.77
CA VAL A 21 -1.20 3.47 -3.14
C VAL A 21 -0.90 2.35 -2.15
N ALA A 22 -0.93 2.63 -0.84
CA ALA A 22 -0.69 1.63 0.18
C ALA A 22 -1.72 0.49 0.09
N GLY A 23 -3.01 0.83 -0.05
CA GLY A 23 -4.08 -0.14 -0.21
C GLY A 23 -3.92 -0.98 -1.46
N ALA A 24 -3.60 -0.37 -2.60
CA ALA A 24 -3.37 -1.08 -3.85
C ALA A 24 -2.20 -2.07 -3.75
N LEU A 25 -1.07 -1.64 -3.18
CA LEU A 25 0.09 -2.51 -2.96
C LEU A 25 -0.27 -3.71 -2.07
N THR A 26 -1.00 -3.48 -0.98
CA THR A 26 -1.44 -4.55 -0.09
C THR A 26 -2.41 -5.51 -0.76
N VAL A 27 -3.41 -5.01 -1.51
CA VAL A 27 -4.39 -5.86 -2.21
C VAL A 27 -3.71 -6.69 -3.30
N VAL A 28 -2.88 -6.08 -4.14
CA VAL A 28 -2.16 -6.82 -5.19
C VAL A 28 -1.20 -7.84 -4.57
N GLY A 29 -0.51 -7.48 -3.50
CA GLY A 29 0.35 -8.42 -2.78
C GLY A 29 -0.42 -9.61 -2.19
N ALA A 30 -1.60 -9.38 -1.60
CA ALA A 30 -2.45 -10.45 -1.09
C ALA A 30 -2.98 -11.38 -2.20
N LEU A 31 -3.31 -10.83 -3.37
CA LEU A 31 -3.69 -11.62 -4.54
C LEU A 31 -2.52 -12.46 -5.07
N ALA A 32 -1.29 -11.92 -5.06
CA ALA A 32 -0.10 -12.67 -5.43
C ALA A 32 0.20 -13.82 -4.45
N GLU A 33 0.01 -13.61 -3.15
CA GLU A 33 0.11 -14.69 -2.15
C GLU A 33 -0.94 -15.79 -2.39
N GLN A 34 -2.17 -15.41 -2.78
CA GLN A 34 -3.22 -16.37 -3.11
C GLN A 34 -2.87 -17.19 -4.37
N ALA A 35 -2.35 -16.54 -5.41
CA ALA A 35 -1.87 -17.20 -6.63
C ALA A 35 -0.71 -18.16 -6.32
N SER A 36 0.24 -17.72 -5.48
CA SER A 36 1.36 -18.53 -5.01
C SER A 36 0.88 -19.86 -4.39
N VAL A 37 -0.07 -19.80 -3.46
CA VAL A 37 -0.60 -21.01 -2.82
C VAL A 37 -1.26 -21.94 -3.84
N HIS A 38 -2.00 -21.36 -4.79
CA HIS A 38 -2.61 -22.14 -5.88
C HIS A 38 -1.54 -22.84 -6.73
N ASP A 39 -0.48 -22.13 -7.12
CA ASP A 39 0.52 -22.67 -8.05
C ASP A 39 1.51 -23.62 -7.37
N LEU A 40 1.83 -23.40 -6.09
CA LEU A 40 2.55 -24.37 -5.27
C LEU A 40 1.77 -25.67 -5.11
N THR A 41 0.45 -25.59 -4.89
CA THR A 41 -0.40 -26.80 -4.76
C THR A 41 -0.70 -27.48 -6.10
N ALA A 42 -0.64 -26.74 -7.21
CA ALA A 42 -0.71 -27.27 -8.57
C ALA A 42 0.62 -27.88 -9.07
N GLY A 43 1.69 -27.84 -8.27
CA GLY A 43 3.00 -28.40 -8.61
C GLY A 43 3.90 -27.47 -9.43
N GLN A 44 3.51 -26.21 -9.64
CA GLN A 44 4.31 -25.17 -10.29
C GLN A 44 5.19 -24.45 -9.26
N THR A 45 6.18 -25.15 -8.71
CA THR A 45 6.98 -24.69 -7.57
C THR A 45 7.73 -23.37 -7.84
N THR A 46 8.33 -23.21 -9.02
CA THR A 46 9.11 -22.00 -9.34
C THR A 46 8.23 -20.76 -9.43
N LEU A 47 7.05 -20.89 -10.05
CA LEU A 47 6.14 -19.77 -10.23
C LEU A 47 5.45 -19.40 -8.91
N GLY A 48 5.00 -20.39 -8.14
CA GLY A 48 4.43 -20.16 -6.82
C GLY A 48 5.42 -19.52 -5.84
N LEU A 49 6.69 -19.93 -5.83
CA LEU A 49 7.73 -19.26 -5.02
C LEU A 49 7.97 -17.81 -5.45
N TRP A 50 7.97 -17.54 -6.76
CA TRP A 50 8.14 -16.19 -7.29
C TRP A 50 6.99 -15.28 -6.87
N GLU A 51 5.76 -15.76 -6.98
CA GLU A 51 4.56 -15.04 -6.58
C GLU A 51 4.51 -14.78 -5.07
N ALA A 52 4.95 -15.74 -4.25
CA ALA A 52 5.07 -15.58 -2.80
C ALA A 52 6.05 -14.44 -2.46
N LEU A 53 7.26 -14.49 -3.03
CA LEU A 53 8.28 -13.48 -2.78
C LEU A 53 7.81 -12.09 -3.24
N PHE A 54 7.17 -12.02 -4.41
CA PHE A 54 6.66 -10.77 -4.94
C PHE A 54 5.49 -10.23 -4.12
N GLY A 55 4.55 -11.09 -3.72
CA GLY A 55 3.43 -10.77 -2.84
C GLY A 55 3.90 -10.22 -1.50
N ALA A 56 4.85 -10.89 -0.85
CA ALA A 56 5.46 -10.44 0.39
C ALA A 56 6.12 -9.06 0.26
N VAL A 57 6.85 -8.80 -0.84
CA VAL A 57 7.47 -7.48 -1.10
C VAL A 57 6.42 -6.40 -1.29
N LEU A 58 5.35 -6.66 -2.02
CA LEU A 58 4.26 -5.69 -2.23
C LEU A 58 3.53 -5.35 -0.92
N ILE A 59 3.24 -6.36 -0.10
CA ILE A 59 2.63 -6.16 1.22
C ILE A 59 3.57 -5.34 2.10
N TYR A 60 4.86 -5.69 2.13
CA TYR A 60 5.87 -4.94 2.89
C TYR A 60 5.98 -3.48 2.44
N ALA A 61 5.94 -3.23 1.12
CA ALA A 61 5.94 -1.89 0.56
C ALA A 61 4.67 -1.11 0.96
N GLY A 62 3.49 -1.73 0.84
CA GLY A 62 2.21 -1.13 1.24
C GLY A 62 2.19 -0.76 2.73
N LEU A 63 2.67 -1.66 3.59
CA LEU A 63 2.83 -1.40 5.03
C LEU A 63 3.83 -0.27 5.29
N ASN A 64 4.96 -0.23 4.58
CA ASN A 64 5.92 0.86 4.72
C ASN A 64 5.31 2.21 4.39
N VAL A 65 4.56 2.31 3.29
CA VAL A 65 3.86 3.54 2.91
C VAL A 65 2.83 3.92 3.97
N ALA A 66 2.07 2.95 4.48
CA ALA A 66 1.09 3.20 5.53
C ALA A 66 1.76 3.73 6.82
N TYR A 67 2.84 3.11 7.28
CA TYR A 67 3.51 3.49 8.53
C TYR A 67 4.33 4.77 8.44
N HIS A 68 5.04 5.01 7.33
CA HIS A 68 5.97 6.13 7.21
C HIS A 68 5.38 7.36 6.52
N VAL A 69 4.28 7.21 5.77
CA VAL A 69 3.67 8.34 5.04
C VAL A 69 2.27 8.64 5.54
N VAL A 70 1.40 7.64 5.63
CA VAL A 70 0.00 7.86 6.00
C VAL A 70 -0.13 8.18 7.50
N LEU A 71 0.43 7.33 8.36
CA LEU A 71 0.29 7.46 9.81
C LEU A 71 0.82 8.80 10.37
N PRO A 72 1.99 9.30 9.95
CA PRO A 72 2.51 10.58 10.45
C PRO A 72 1.68 11.77 10.00
N ARG A 73 1.15 11.73 8.77
CA ARG A 73 0.30 12.81 8.23
C ARG A 73 -1.04 12.88 8.96
N LEU A 74 -1.68 11.74 9.22
CA LEU A 74 -2.90 11.69 10.04
C LEU A 74 -2.66 12.17 11.48
N ARG A 75 -1.47 11.89 12.04
CA ARG A 75 -1.13 12.32 13.40
C ARG A 75 -0.80 13.82 13.48
N ALA A 76 -0.23 14.40 12.43
CA ALA A 76 -0.01 15.85 12.32
C ALA A 76 -1.33 16.62 12.17
N GLU A 77 -2.28 16.09 11.40
CA GLU A 77 -3.62 16.68 11.21
C GLU A 77 -4.43 16.74 12.51
N ASN A 78 -4.27 15.75 13.41
CA ASN A 78 -4.95 15.72 14.71
C ASN A 78 -4.31 16.61 15.80
N ALA A 79 -3.15 17.21 15.54
CA ALA A 79 -2.41 18.02 16.50
C ALA A 79 -2.47 19.54 16.20
N ALA A 80 -3.07 19.92 15.06
CA ALA A 80 -3.31 21.30 14.63
C ALA A 80 -4.74 21.74 15.00
#